data_AF-A0A0J8V6H8-F1
#
_entry.id   AF-A0A0J8V6H8-F1
#
_cell.length_a   1.000
_cell.length_b   1.000
_cell.length_c   1.000
_cell.angle_alpha   90.00
_cell.angle_beta   90.00
_cell.angle_gamma   90.00
#
_symmetry.space_group_name_H-M   'P 1'
#
loop_
_entity.id
_entity.type
_entity.pdbx_description
1 polymer ?
#
loop_
_entity_poly.entity_id
_entity_poly.type
_entity_poly.pdbx_seq_one_letter_code
_entity_poly.pdbx_strand_id
1 'polypeptide(L)'
;MVDGGTDELRRNVNTEPFEELSIYSDAPHYEVRQGFFWGTRGKNGNQPVEFKPLKNLDTDHIEAIIQTQKNQPRWRIEIFKAELAFRKKSS
;
A
#
# COMPACT_ATOMS: atom_id res chain seq x y z
N MET A 1 -8.03 0.92 -29.59
CA MET A 1 -7.52 0.31 -28.34
C MET A 1 -6.37 1.20 -27.90
N VAL A 2 -6.63 2.11 -26.98
CA VAL A 2 -5.69 3.15 -26.53
C VAL A 2 -4.98 2.59 -25.31
N ASP A 3 -3.65 2.50 -25.37
CA ASP A 3 -2.84 2.16 -24.19
C ASP A 3 -3.01 3.28 -23.14
N GLY A 4 -3.30 2.86 -21.92
CA GLY A 4 -3.61 3.74 -20.81
C GLY A 4 -2.40 4.57 -20.41
N GLY A 5 -2.33 5.77 -20.97
CA GLY A 5 -1.61 6.87 -20.35
C GLY A 5 -2.18 7.13 -18.95
N THR A 6 -1.30 7.51 -18.03
CA THR A 6 -1.58 7.81 -16.61
C THR A 6 -2.55 8.97 -16.36
N ASP A 7 -3.10 9.58 -17.43
CA ASP A 7 -3.84 10.83 -17.38
C ASP A 7 -5.34 10.69 -17.19
N GLU A 8 -5.93 9.48 -17.26
CA GLU A 8 -7.40 9.40 -17.14
C GLU A 8 -7.90 8.16 -16.39
N LEU A 9 -8.30 8.38 -15.13
CA LEU A 9 -9.17 7.46 -14.42
C LEU A 9 -10.57 7.57 -15.03
N ARG A 10 -10.97 6.58 -15.83
CA ARG A 10 -12.38 6.45 -16.27
C ARG A 10 -13.25 6.15 -15.04
N ARG A 11 -13.94 7.18 -14.53
CA ARG A 11 -14.94 7.08 -13.46
C ARG A 11 -16.34 6.86 -14.04
N ASN A 12 -17.27 6.45 -13.18
CA ASN A 12 -18.68 6.27 -13.54
C ASN A 12 -19.26 7.59 -14.09
N VAL A 13 -19.91 7.55 -15.26
CA VAL A 13 -20.63 8.68 -15.86
C VAL A 13 -22.06 8.71 -15.31
N ASN A 14 -22.20 8.72 -13.99
CA ASN A 14 -23.50 8.80 -13.33
C ASN A 14 -23.59 10.09 -12.51
N THR A 15 -24.76 10.71 -12.50
CA THR A 15 -25.06 11.98 -11.80
C THR A 15 -25.19 11.81 -10.28
N GLU A 16 -25.17 10.58 -9.79
CA GLU A 16 -25.20 10.27 -8.35
C GLU A 16 -23.87 10.66 -7.68
N PRO A 17 -23.92 11.33 -6.51
CA PRO A 17 -22.71 11.62 -5.74
C PRO A 17 -22.03 10.30 -5.34
N PHE A 18 -20.75 10.18 -5.66
CA PHE A 18 -19.93 9.03 -5.27
C PHE A 18 -18.83 9.48 -4.31
N GLU A 19 -18.37 8.54 -3.48
CA GLU A 19 -17.20 8.74 -2.64
C GLU A 19 -15.94 8.29 -3.40
N GLU A 20 -14.99 9.19 -3.56
CA GLU A 20 -13.68 8.86 -4.14
C GLU A 20 -12.83 8.15 -3.09
N LEU A 21 -12.68 6.82 -3.23
CA LEU A 21 -11.90 5.98 -2.30
C LEU A 21 -10.44 5.81 -2.72
N SER A 22 -9.97 6.58 -3.71
CA SER A 22 -8.59 6.52 -4.16
C SER A 22 -7.64 7.15 -3.14
N ILE A 23 -6.64 6.38 -2.73
CA ILE A 23 -5.59 6.83 -1.83
C ILE A 23 -4.30 6.92 -2.63
N TYR A 24 -3.73 8.13 -2.66
CA TYR A 24 -2.47 8.42 -3.33
C TYR A 24 -1.30 8.26 -2.37
N SER A 25 -0.09 8.05 -2.90
CA SER A 25 1.10 7.84 -2.08
C SER A 25 1.56 9.07 -1.28
N ASP A 26 1.08 10.25 -1.65
CA ASP A 26 1.31 11.54 -1.00
C ASP A 26 0.18 11.95 -0.03
N ALA A 27 -0.88 11.14 0.07
CA ALA A 27 -1.92 11.32 1.07
C ALA A 27 -1.34 11.22 2.50
N PRO A 28 -2.06 11.74 3.52
CA PRO A 28 -1.63 11.61 4.91
C PRO A 28 -1.30 10.16 5.28
N HIS A 29 -0.20 9.94 5.99
CA HIS A 29 0.29 8.59 6.32
C HIS A 29 -0.77 7.72 7.03
N TYR A 30 -1.66 8.33 7.80
CA TYR A 30 -2.77 7.64 8.47
C TYR A 30 -3.78 7.03 7.49
N GLU A 31 -4.03 7.67 6.34
CA GLU A 31 -4.89 7.14 5.28
C GLU A 31 -4.14 6.06 4.48
N VAL A 32 -2.89 6.34 4.11
CA VAL A 32 -2.04 5.39 3.38
C VAL A 32 -1.90 4.07 4.13
N ARG A 33 -1.63 4.10 5.45
CA ARG A 33 -1.45 2.86 6.21
C ARG A 33 -2.72 2.02 6.38
N GLN A 34 -3.89 2.60 6.12
CA GLN A 34 -5.19 1.93 6.17
C GLN A 34 -5.62 1.40 4.80
N GLY A 35 -5.36 2.16 3.73
CA GLY A 35 -5.75 1.80 2.37
C GLY A 35 -4.70 1.02 1.58
N PHE A 36 -3.44 1.05 2.00
CA PHE A 36 -2.39 0.26 1.36
C PHE A 36 -2.39 -1.18 1.89
N PHE A 37 -2.68 -2.14 1.01
CA PHE A 37 -2.70 -3.56 1.34
C PHE A 37 -1.48 -4.29 0.77
N TRP A 38 -0.97 -5.25 1.54
CA TRP A 38 0.11 -6.13 1.14
C TRP A 38 -0.32 -7.60 1.25
N GLY A 39 -0.06 -8.37 0.19
CA GLY A 39 -0.28 -9.81 0.17
C GLY A 39 0.84 -10.55 0.88
N THR A 40 0.50 -11.35 1.89
CA THR A 40 1.44 -12.19 2.62
C THR A 40 0.96 -13.65 2.67
N ARG A 41 1.90 -14.58 2.79
CA ARG A 41 1.64 -16.04 2.90
C ARG A 41 2.07 -16.59 4.26
N GLY A 42 1.98 -15.74 5.28
CA GLY A 42 2.51 -16.02 6.62
C GLY A 42 4.04 -16.05 6.66
N LYS A 43 4.60 -16.20 7.87
CA LYS A 43 6.06 -16.12 8.12
C LYS A 43 6.89 -17.08 7.26
N ASN A 44 6.36 -18.28 6.98
CA ASN A 44 7.04 -19.33 6.23
C ASN A 44 6.68 -19.34 4.73
N GLY A 45 5.80 -18.45 4.26
CA GLY A 45 5.39 -18.40 2.85
C GLY A 45 4.46 -19.51 2.37
N ASN A 46 4.02 -20.40 3.27
CA ASN A 46 3.27 -21.62 2.94
C ASN A 46 1.75 -21.49 3.13
N GLN A 47 1.28 -20.37 3.66
CA GLN A 47 -0.15 -20.14 3.85
C GLN A 47 -0.79 -19.55 2.58
N PRO A 48 -2.13 -19.66 2.43
CA PRO A 48 -2.86 -18.91 1.41
C PRO A 48 -2.51 -17.42 1.46
N VAL A 49 -2.59 -16.75 0.31
CA VAL A 49 -2.35 -15.30 0.26
C VAL A 49 -3.45 -14.59 1.03
N GLU A 50 -3.04 -13.83 2.05
CA GLU A 50 -3.89 -12.93 2.80
C GLU A 50 -3.43 -11.50 2.54
N PHE A 51 -4.37 -10.60 2.23
CA PHE A 51 -4.09 -9.18 2.06
C PHE A 51 -4.32 -8.45 3.38
N LYS A 52 -3.26 -7.89 3.96
CA LYS A 52 -3.32 -7.11 5.20
C LYS A 52 -3.05 -5.64 4.93
N PRO A 53 -3.75 -4.71 5.60
CA PRO A 53 -3.40 -3.30 5.53
C PRO A 53 -2.05 -3.07 6.21
N LEU A 54 -1.30 -2.06 5.75
CA LEU A 54 0.05 -1.75 6.23
C LEU A 54 0.13 -1.60 7.76
N LYS A 55 -0.88 -0.96 8.37
CA LYS A 55 -0.96 -0.80 9.83
C LYS A 55 -0.99 -2.13 10.61
N ASN A 56 -1.45 -3.21 9.98
CA ASN A 56 -1.58 -4.54 10.59
C ASN A 56 -0.37 -5.43 10.32
N LEU A 57 0.65 -4.97 9.58
CA LEU A 57 1.89 -5.70 9.41
C LEU A 57 2.82 -5.48 10.60
N ASP A 58 3.50 -6.52 11.06
CA ASP A 58 4.52 -6.40 12.11
C ASP A 58 5.76 -5.66 11.58
N THR A 59 6.50 -5.01 12.48
CA THR A 59 7.70 -4.22 12.13
C THR A 59 8.75 -5.10 11.44
N ASP A 60 9.03 -6.28 11.99
CA ASP A 60 9.97 -7.25 11.42
C ASP A 60 9.55 -7.70 10.02
N HIS A 61 8.24 -7.83 9.79
CA HIS A 61 7.71 -8.23 8.49
C HIS A 61 7.90 -7.12 7.45
N ILE A 62 7.69 -5.86 7.83
CA ILE A 62 7.96 -4.71 6.95
C ILE A 62 9.45 -4.64 6.59
N GLU A 63 10.35 -4.85 7.56
CA GLU A 63 11.79 -4.89 7.30
C GLU A 63 12.17 -6.04 6.36
N ALA A 64 11.61 -7.24 6.58
CA ALA A 64 11.81 -8.38 5.69
C ALA A 64 11.33 -8.12 4.26
N ILE A 65 10.20 -7.43 4.08
CA ILE A 65 9.69 -7.03 2.76
C ILE A 65 10.70 -6.11 2.07
N ILE A 66 11.19 -5.07 2.75
CA ILE A 66 12.17 -4.12 2.20
C ILE A 66 13.47 -4.83 1.77
N GLN A 67 13.92 -5.80 2.55
CA GLN A 67 15.16 -6.54 2.27
C GLN A 67 15.03 -7.54 1.12
N THR A 68 13.89 -8.24 1.04
CA THR A 68 13.67 -9.33 0.08
C THR A 68 13.11 -8.85 -1.26
N GLN A 69 12.22 -7.86 -1.25
CA GLN A 69 11.47 -7.43 -2.44
C GLN A 69 12.16 -6.29 -3.19
N LYS A 70 13.38 -6.54 -3.68
CA LYS A 70 14.23 -5.51 -4.33
C LYS A 70 13.72 -5.01 -5.68
N ASN A 71 12.85 -5.77 -6.35
CA ASN A 71 12.30 -5.41 -7.67
C ASN A 71 11.00 -4.59 -7.60
N GLN A 72 10.63 -4.09 -6.42
CA GLN A 72 9.45 -3.25 -6.26
C GLN A 72 9.74 -1.81 -6.68
N PRO A 73 8.73 -1.08 -7.19
CA PRO A 73 8.91 0.32 -7.55
C PRO A 73 9.25 1.15 -6.31
N ARG A 74 10.10 2.16 -6.48
CA ARG A 74 10.64 2.98 -5.39
C ARG A 74 9.56 3.55 -4.48
N TRP A 75 8.51 4.13 -5.04
CA TRP A 75 7.40 4.73 -4.28
C TRP A 75 6.76 3.74 -3.29
N ARG A 76 6.66 2.46 -3.66
CA ARG A 76 6.08 1.41 -2.81
C ARG A 76 6.99 1.07 -1.64
N ILE A 77 8.31 1.03 -1.87
CA ILE A 77 9.30 0.84 -0.81
C ILE A 77 9.32 2.04 0.15
N GLU A 78 9.15 3.26 -0.36
CA GLU A 78 9.08 4.46 0.49
C GLU A 78 7.84 4.44 1.42
N ILE A 79 6.70 3.90 0.98
CA ILE A 79 5.52 3.69 1.86
C ILE A 79 5.87 2.80 3.06
N PHE A 80 6.59 1.69 2.85
CA PHE A 80 7.02 0.81 3.93
C PHE A 80 8.00 1.49 4.89
N LYS A 81 8.97 2.26 4.36
CA LYS A 81 9.90 3.04 5.19
C LYS A 81 9.18 4.13 5.99
N ALA A 82 8.19 4.79 5.40
CA ALA A 82 7.37 5.78 6.06
C ALA A 82 6.61 5.18 7.26
N GLU A 83 6.08 3.96 7.14
CA GLU A 83 5.45 3.26 8.28
C GLU A 83 6.45 2.94 9.39
N LEU A 84 7.67 2.50 9.07
CA LEU A 84 8.72 2.29 10.08
C LEU A 84 9.09 3.59 10.79
N ALA A 85 9.24 4.69 10.05
CA ALA A 85 9.54 6.01 10.62
C ALA A 85 8.38 6.51 11.50
N PHE A 86 7.14 6.32 11.08
CA PHE A 86 5.94 6.67 11.83
C PHE A 86 5.86 5.93 13.17
N ARG A 87 6.18 4.63 13.19
CA ARG A 87 6.23 3.82 14.42
C ARG A 87 7.31 4.30 15.39
N LYS A 88 8.51 4.62 14.88
CA LYS A 88 9.61 5.15 15.69
C LYS A 88 9.29 6.51 16.32
N LYS A 89 8.57 7.39 15.61
CA LYS A 89 8.14 8.69 16.14
C LYS A 89 7.06 8.55 17.23
N SER A 90 6.31 7.46 17.22
CA SER A 90 5.22 7.19 18.17
C SER A 90 5.64 6.36 19.39
N SER A 91 6.93 5.97 19.50
CA SER A 91 7.52 5.31 20.66
C SER A 91 8.34 6.29 21.49
#